data_AF-A0A1H5FR13-F1
#
_entry.id   AF-A0A1H5FR13-F1
#
_cell.length_a   1.000
_cell.length_b   1.000
_cell.length_c   1.000
_cell.angle_alpha   90.00
_cell.angle_beta   90.00
_cell.angle_gamma   90.00
#
_symmetry.space_group_name_H-M   'P 1'
#
loop_
_entity.id
_entity.type
_entity.pdbx_description
1 polymer ?
#
loop_
_entity_poly.entity_id
_entity_poly.type
_entity_poly.pdbx_seq_one_letter_code
_entity_poly.pdbx_strand_id
1 'polypeptide(L)'
;MSKEPTFPSSEDGADAAAQGAEALTAHLEGFETAGDAAAVLPDAVEAAGLSVVGDDELVGDVSDADDADEEFEQEDLDTPVLSDVLVAVEELWPESLAEDWDRVGLVVGRPEAEVRRIMFAVDPTIEVVEEALEWGAQLLITHHPLLLKGVNSVAATSGKGRIVHRLIEGGCALLTVHTNGDSAVGGVSDVLADVLGLADTQPLTPAVHGLVEEGIGRVGLLPGVEKLGDLAARIFLTLPAVAGGVRVSGDRDALVQKVAVCGGAGDSLFEAVRANDADVYVTADLRHHPASEAREARTDGRPYLIDLSHFASEWLWLPPAAKALGNVLADQGFEAELRVSQTNTDPWDFILTPGN
;
A
#
# COMPACT_ATOMS: atom_id res chain seq x y z
N MET A 1 -25.97 7.23 -52.18
CA MET A 1 -26.01 5.95 -51.43
C MET A 1 -24.73 5.88 -50.62
N SER A 2 -24.78 6.44 -49.42
CA SER A 2 -23.68 6.43 -48.44
C SER A 2 -24.23 5.74 -47.20
N LYS A 3 -23.54 4.72 -46.70
CA LYS A 3 -23.86 4.05 -45.42
C LYS A 3 -22.77 4.43 -44.42
N GLU A 4 -23.18 5.05 -43.33
CA GLU A 4 -22.36 5.26 -42.13
C GLU A 4 -22.17 3.94 -41.37
N PRO A 5 -21.04 3.74 -40.66
CA PRO A 5 -20.85 2.61 -39.77
C PRO A 5 -21.44 2.91 -38.39
N THR A 6 -22.21 1.96 -37.87
CA THR A 6 -22.70 1.92 -36.48
C THR A 6 -21.62 1.37 -35.55
N PHE A 7 -21.31 2.08 -34.48
CA PHE A 7 -20.49 1.62 -33.36
C PHE A 7 -21.39 0.99 -32.26
N PRO A 8 -20.93 -0.03 -31.53
CA PRO A 8 -21.68 -0.60 -30.41
C PRO A 8 -21.72 0.37 -29.21
N SER A 9 -22.83 0.33 -28.48
CA SER A 9 -23.16 1.23 -27.37
C SER A 9 -22.34 0.96 -26.10
N SER A 10 -22.12 2.03 -25.35
CA SER A 10 -21.27 2.17 -24.16
C SER A 10 -21.83 1.55 -22.87
N GLU A 11 -22.65 0.50 -22.96
CA GLU A 11 -23.30 -0.09 -21.78
C GLU A 11 -22.48 -1.25 -21.17
N ASP A 12 -21.75 -2.02 -21.99
CA ASP A 12 -20.99 -3.19 -21.51
C ASP A 12 -19.74 -2.84 -20.68
N GLY A 13 -19.18 -1.63 -20.85
CA GLY A 13 -18.04 -1.14 -20.07
C GLY A 13 -18.42 -0.49 -18.73
N ALA A 14 -19.68 -0.06 -18.59
CA ALA A 14 -20.18 0.55 -17.36
C ALA A 14 -20.54 -0.52 -16.31
N ASP A 15 -20.99 -1.70 -16.75
CA ASP A 15 -21.43 -2.79 -15.87
C ASP A 15 -20.24 -3.51 -15.19
N ALA A 16 -19.12 -3.64 -15.90
CA ALA A 16 -17.87 -4.17 -15.33
C ALA A 16 -17.20 -3.17 -14.37
N ALA A 17 -17.30 -1.86 -14.64
CA ALA A 17 -16.80 -0.80 -13.76
C ALA A 17 -17.65 -0.67 -12.48
N ALA A 18 -18.96 -0.90 -12.55
CA ALA A 18 -19.85 -0.93 -11.39
C ALA A 18 -19.58 -2.14 -10.48
N GLN A 19 -19.36 -3.32 -11.06
CA GLN A 19 -19.04 -4.54 -10.30
C GLN A 19 -17.66 -4.47 -9.61
N GLY A 20 -16.67 -3.81 -10.23
CA GLY A 20 -15.37 -3.53 -9.61
C GLY A 20 -15.44 -2.50 -8.47
N ALA A 21 -16.30 -1.48 -8.60
CA ALA A 21 -16.53 -0.48 -7.55
C ALA A 21 -17.29 -1.06 -6.35
N GLU A 22 -18.29 -1.94 -6.55
CA GLU A 22 -19.00 -2.60 -5.45
C GLU A 22 -18.10 -3.57 -4.65
N ALA A 23 -17.16 -4.26 -5.31
CA ALA A 23 -16.21 -5.13 -4.62
C ALA A 23 -15.20 -4.34 -3.75
N LEU A 24 -14.80 -3.15 -4.19
CA LEU A 24 -13.90 -2.27 -3.44
C LEU A 24 -14.63 -1.55 -2.29
N THR A 25 -15.88 -1.11 -2.52
CA THR A 25 -16.75 -0.57 -1.46
C THR A 25 -17.03 -1.62 -0.39
N ALA A 26 -17.28 -2.89 -0.74
CA ALA A 26 -17.43 -3.96 0.25
C ALA A 26 -16.14 -4.25 1.05
N HIS A 27 -14.96 -3.99 0.47
CA HIS A 27 -13.68 -4.11 1.16
C HIS A 27 -13.40 -2.91 2.09
N LEU A 28 -13.95 -1.73 1.77
CA LEU A 28 -13.79 -0.49 2.53
C LEU A 28 -14.91 -0.24 3.56
N GLU A 29 -16.13 -0.74 3.35
CA GLU A 29 -17.29 -0.63 4.26
C GLU A 29 -17.26 -1.65 5.40
N GLY A 30 -16.39 -2.67 5.35
CA GLY A 30 -16.09 -3.54 6.49
C GLY A 30 -15.41 -2.84 7.68
N PHE A 31 -15.23 -1.52 7.62
CA PHE A 31 -14.51 -0.69 8.58
C PHE A 31 -15.40 0.28 9.38
N GLU A 32 -16.73 0.26 9.20
CA GLU A 32 -17.62 1.04 10.07
C GLU A 32 -18.39 0.13 11.05
N THR A 33 -18.10 0.35 12.33
CA THR A 33 -18.82 -0.06 13.56
C THR A 33 -18.43 -1.41 14.19
N ALA A 34 -17.56 -1.34 15.21
CA ALA A 34 -17.55 -2.27 16.32
C ALA A 34 -18.75 -1.95 17.24
N GLY A 35 -19.59 -2.95 17.50
CA GLY A 35 -20.75 -2.81 18.37
C GLY A 35 -21.49 -4.14 18.54
N ASP A 36 -20.93 -5.01 19.38
CA ASP A 36 -21.62 -6.00 20.23
C ASP A 36 -22.68 -6.91 19.57
N ALA A 37 -22.30 -8.15 19.23
CA ALA A 37 -23.17 -9.32 19.38
C ALA A 37 -22.42 -10.63 19.08
N ALA A 38 -22.31 -11.47 20.11
CA ALA A 38 -22.03 -12.88 19.99
C ALA A 38 -23.12 -13.64 19.22
N ALA A 39 -22.70 -14.77 18.64
CA ALA A 39 -23.47 -15.94 18.23
C ALA A 39 -24.13 -15.98 16.84
N VAL A 40 -24.01 -17.20 16.27
CA VAL A 40 -24.78 -17.86 15.21
C VAL A 40 -24.17 -17.82 13.79
N LEU A 41 -23.39 -18.87 13.48
CA LEU A 41 -23.30 -19.46 12.15
C LEU A 41 -24.49 -20.42 11.94
N PRO A 42 -25.02 -20.55 10.71
CA PRO A 42 -24.96 -21.88 10.08
C PRO A 42 -24.74 -21.89 8.55
N ASP A 43 -24.04 -22.95 8.14
CA ASP A 43 -24.12 -23.79 6.93
C ASP A 43 -24.67 -23.24 5.59
N ALA A 44 -23.80 -23.31 4.58
CA ALA A 44 -24.19 -23.37 3.16
C ALA A 44 -23.41 -24.49 2.44
N VAL A 45 -23.82 -25.75 2.66
CA VAL A 45 -23.50 -26.87 1.77
C VAL A 45 -24.76 -27.68 1.53
N GLU A 46 -25.53 -27.35 0.49
CA GLU A 46 -26.42 -28.34 -0.15
C GLU A 46 -26.82 -27.91 -1.57
N ALA A 47 -26.14 -28.49 -2.56
CA ALA A 47 -26.59 -28.53 -3.95
C ALA A 47 -26.16 -29.86 -4.59
N ALA A 48 -26.70 -30.96 -4.10
CA ALA A 48 -26.72 -32.23 -4.81
C ALA A 48 -27.89 -33.06 -4.30
N GLY A 49 -29.05 -32.92 -4.95
CA GLY A 49 -30.26 -33.62 -4.57
C GLY A 49 -30.07 -35.14 -4.58
N LEU A 50 -30.50 -35.80 -3.50
CA LEU A 50 -30.92 -37.19 -3.51
C LEU A 50 -31.94 -37.42 -2.38
N SER A 51 -32.85 -38.36 -2.64
CA SER A 51 -34.15 -38.57 -2.00
C SER A 51 -34.16 -38.99 -0.53
N VAL A 52 -35.17 -38.49 0.19
CA VAL A 52 -35.63 -38.95 1.50
C VAL A 52 -36.20 -40.37 1.43
N VAL A 53 -35.73 -41.25 2.33
CA VAL A 53 -36.44 -42.47 2.78
C VAL A 53 -36.26 -42.55 4.30
N GLY A 54 -37.35 -42.80 5.02
CA GLY A 54 -37.46 -42.65 6.47
C GLY A 54 -37.16 -43.89 7.32
N ASP A 55 -37.47 -43.71 8.61
CA ASP A 55 -37.40 -44.61 9.79
C ASP A 55 -35.96 -44.93 10.25
N ASP A 56 -35.57 -44.92 11.54
CA ASP A 56 -36.25 -45.41 12.74
C ASP A 56 -35.58 -44.83 14.02
N GLU A 57 -36.28 -44.89 15.15
CA GLU A 57 -35.89 -44.44 16.51
C GLU A 57 -34.60 -45.10 17.03
N LEU A 58 -33.70 -44.33 17.67
CA LEU A 58 -32.92 -44.81 18.84
C LEU A 58 -32.61 -43.65 19.79
N VAL A 59 -33.28 -43.70 20.93
CA VAL A 59 -33.05 -42.86 22.12
C VAL A 59 -31.76 -43.35 22.80
N GLY A 60 -30.77 -42.46 22.94
CA GLY A 60 -29.52 -42.71 23.64
C GLY A 60 -29.17 -41.53 24.53
N ASP A 61 -29.49 -41.70 25.82
CA ASP A 61 -29.11 -40.85 26.93
C ASP A 61 -27.58 -40.83 27.10
N VAL A 62 -26.98 -39.63 27.06
CA VAL A 62 -25.61 -39.37 27.52
C VAL A 62 -25.65 -38.09 28.34
N SER A 63 -25.83 -38.29 29.64
CA SER A 63 -25.57 -37.35 30.72
C SER A 63 -24.08 -37.00 30.82
N ASP A 64 -23.84 -35.74 31.19
CA ASP A 64 -22.66 -35.21 31.88
C ASP A 64 -21.34 -35.20 31.11
N ALA A 65 -21.11 -34.10 30.38
CA ALA A 65 -19.78 -33.54 30.19
C ALA A 65 -19.76 -32.15 30.84
N ASP A 66 -18.92 -31.98 31.86
CA ASP A 66 -18.58 -30.70 32.47
C ASP A 66 -18.00 -29.78 31.37
N ASP A 67 -18.78 -28.79 30.95
CA ASP A 67 -18.27 -27.62 30.22
C ASP A 67 -17.46 -26.79 31.22
N ALA A 68 -16.15 -27.02 31.23
CA ALA A 68 -15.21 -26.04 31.76
C ALA A 68 -15.17 -24.88 30.77
N ASP A 69 -15.91 -23.82 31.06
CA ASP A 69 -15.75 -22.52 30.43
C ASP A 69 -14.28 -22.10 30.59
N GLU A 70 -13.48 -22.24 29.53
CA GLU A 70 -12.20 -21.56 29.40
C GLU A 70 -12.53 -20.06 29.25
N GLU A 71 -12.62 -19.36 30.38
CA GLU A 71 -12.55 -17.90 30.43
C GLU A 71 -11.21 -17.51 29.80
N PHE A 72 -11.21 -17.12 28.52
CA PHE A 72 -10.08 -16.42 27.91
C PHE A 72 -9.88 -15.13 28.72
N GLU A 73 -8.85 -15.10 29.56
CA GLU A 73 -8.40 -13.88 30.23
C GLU A 73 -8.15 -12.83 29.12
N GLN A 74 -8.91 -11.74 29.11
CA GLN A 74 -8.57 -10.58 28.30
C GLN A 74 -7.23 -10.08 28.83
N GLU A 75 -6.15 -10.31 28.07
CA GLU A 75 -4.86 -9.71 28.37
C GLU A 75 -5.01 -8.19 28.23
N ASP A 76 -4.94 -7.47 29.36
CA ASP A 76 -4.85 -6.01 29.36
C ASP A 76 -3.54 -5.61 28.64
N LEU A 77 -3.65 -5.00 27.46
CA LEU A 77 -2.49 -4.53 26.70
C LEU A 77 -1.94 -3.23 27.31
N ASP A 78 -0.61 -3.12 27.36
CA ASP A 78 0.08 -1.93 27.86
C ASP A 78 0.17 -0.83 26.78
N THR A 79 0.36 0.42 27.21
CA THR A 79 0.75 1.49 26.27
C THR A 79 2.25 1.38 25.95
N PRO A 80 2.67 1.29 24.68
CA PRO A 80 4.09 1.21 24.35
C PRO A 80 4.78 2.56 24.61
N VAL A 81 6.08 2.51 24.93
CA VAL A 81 6.95 3.67 24.73
C VAL A 81 7.54 3.64 23.32
N LEU A 82 8.08 4.77 22.87
CA LEU A 82 8.62 4.89 21.51
C LEU A 82 9.70 3.83 21.22
N SER A 83 10.52 3.41 22.19
CA SER A 83 11.50 2.34 21.99
C SER A 83 10.85 0.99 21.65
N ASP A 84 9.66 0.69 22.17
CA ASP A 84 8.94 -0.55 21.85
C ASP A 84 8.44 -0.50 20.40
N VAL A 85 7.88 0.65 19.99
CA VAL A 85 7.48 0.88 18.60
C VAL A 85 8.66 0.78 17.63
N LEU A 86 9.85 1.27 18.02
CA LEU A 86 11.05 1.15 17.20
C LEU A 86 11.49 -0.31 17.01
N VAL A 87 11.30 -1.18 18.01
CA VAL A 87 11.57 -2.62 17.88
C VAL A 87 10.60 -3.27 16.91
N ALA A 88 9.30 -2.98 17.03
CA ALA A 88 8.28 -3.47 16.10
C ALA A 88 8.52 -2.99 14.66
N VAL A 89 8.95 -1.74 14.49
CA VAL A 89 9.32 -1.19 13.18
C VAL A 89 10.57 -1.86 12.60
N GLU A 90 11.58 -2.16 13.41
CA GLU A 90 12.78 -2.87 12.96
C GLU A 90 12.46 -4.33 12.56
N GLU A 91 11.47 -4.96 13.20
CA GLU A 91 10.99 -6.29 12.82
C GLU A 91 10.29 -6.29 11.45
N LEU A 92 9.44 -5.30 11.18
CA LEU A 92 8.69 -5.20 9.92
C LEU A 92 9.52 -4.63 8.77
N TRP A 93 10.32 -3.60 9.05
CA TRP A 93 11.02 -2.79 8.07
C TRP A 93 12.45 -2.54 8.52
N PRO A 94 13.31 -3.57 8.56
CA PRO A 94 14.64 -3.48 9.13
C PRO A 94 15.52 -2.45 8.40
N GLU A 95 16.32 -1.69 9.17
CA GLU A 95 17.23 -0.68 8.61
C GLU A 95 18.21 -1.28 7.59
N SER A 96 18.57 -2.56 7.74
CA SER A 96 19.46 -3.27 6.81
C SER A 96 18.93 -3.40 5.38
N LEU A 97 17.63 -3.15 5.15
CA LEU A 97 17.01 -3.13 3.83
C LEU A 97 17.02 -1.74 3.18
N ALA A 98 17.40 -0.70 3.91
CA ALA A 98 17.50 0.64 3.35
C ALA A 98 18.70 0.73 2.38
N GLU A 99 18.54 1.53 1.33
CA GLU A 99 19.61 1.86 0.40
C GLU A 99 20.73 2.66 1.10
N ASP A 100 21.99 2.49 0.65
CA ASP A 100 23.17 3.09 1.29
C ASP A 100 23.11 4.62 1.44
N TRP A 101 22.41 5.29 0.52
CA TRP A 101 22.25 6.74 0.50
C TRP A 101 21.12 7.25 1.39
N ASP A 102 20.26 6.35 1.86
CA ASP A 102 19.00 6.68 2.51
C ASP A 102 19.16 7.03 4.00
N ARG A 103 18.14 7.66 4.58
CA ARG A 103 18.07 8.08 5.98
C ARG A 103 16.71 7.71 6.58
N VAL A 104 16.59 6.45 6.97
CA VAL A 104 15.45 5.89 7.70
C VAL A 104 15.60 6.07 9.21
N GLY A 105 14.59 5.70 9.99
CA GLY A 105 14.64 5.69 11.45
C GLY A 105 14.18 6.98 12.12
N LEU A 106 14.47 7.11 13.41
CA LEU A 106 13.94 8.18 14.27
C LEU A 106 14.57 9.54 13.92
N VAL A 107 13.73 10.51 13.55
CA VAL A 107 14.15 11.88 13.19
C VAL A 107 13.97 12.86 14.34
N VAL A 108 12.82 12.80 15.03
CA VAL A 108 12.46 13.64 16.18
C VAL A 108 11.78 12.75 17.21
N GLY A 109 12.10 12.89 18.50
CA GLY A 109 11.41 12.16 19.56
C GLY A 109 12.32 11.78 20.71
N ARG A 110 11.74 11.13 21.72
CA ARG A 110 12.45 10.57 22.87
C ARG A 110 12.04 9.11 23.01
N PRO A 111 12.98 8.14 23.02
CA PRO A 111 12.66 6.72 23.11
C PRO A 111 11.77 6.34 24.31
N GLU A 112 11.89 7.07 25.42
CA GLU A 112 11.12 6.86 26.65
C GLU A 112 9.71 7.48 26.66
N ALA A 113 9.29 8.17 25.60
CA ALA A 113 7.97 8.79 25.53
C ALA A 113 6.88 7.73 25.26
N GLU A 114 5.77 7.79 26.01
CA GLU A 114 4.59 6.96 25.76
C GLU A 114 3.95 7.29 24.40
N VAL A 115 3.50 6.27 23.68
CA VAL A 115 2.88 6.38 22.36
C VAL A 115 1.51 5.72 22.37
N ARG A 116 0.45 6.51 22.48
CA ARG A 116 -0.94 6.03 22.46
C ARG A 116 -1.60 6.14 21.09
N ARG A 117 -1.13 7.08 20.28
CA ARG A 117 -1.68 7.41 18.95
C ARG A 117 -0.55 7.53 17.93
N ILE A 118 -0.62 6.73 16.88
CA ILE A 118 0.36 6.67 15.78
C ILE A 118 -0.34 7.07 14.48
N MET A 119 0.19 8.06 13.77
CA MET A 119 -0.28 8.45 12.45
C MET A 119 0.72 8.03 11.37
N PHE A 120 0.25 7.47 10.27
CA PHE A 120 1.02 7.18 9.07
C PHE A 120 0.73 8.23 7.99
N ALA A 121 1.74 8.64 7.24
CA ALA A 121 1.60 9.52 6.07
C ALA A 121 2.70 9.25 5.03
N VAL A 122 2.53 9.74 3.80
CA VAL A 122 3.62 9.69 2.80
C VAL A 122 4.67 10.74 3.16
N ASP A 123 4.27 12.01 3.24
CA ASP A 123 5.17 13.13 3.46
C ASP A 123 4.95 13.83 4.81
N PRO A 124 6.02 14.24 5.52
CA PRO A 124 5.92 15.06 6.73
C PRO A 124 5.72 16.54 6.38
N THR A 125 4.66 16.87 5.61
CA THR A 125 4.33 18.27 5.31
C THR A 125 3.81 18.98 6.57
N ILE A 126 3.78 20.32 6.54
CA ILE A 126 3.22 21.07 7.68
C ILE A 126 1.74 20.76 7.91
N GLU A 127 0.99 20.48 6.85
CA GLU A 127 -0.43 20.15 6.93
C GLU A 127 -0.66 18.79 7.61
N VAL A 128 0.11 17.76 7.23
CA VAL A 128 0.11 16.44 7.89
C VAL A 128 0.55 16.54 9.35
N VAL A 129 1.54 17.40 9.66
CA VAL A 129 1.99 17.60 11.04
C VAL A 129 0.90 18.24 11.88
N GLU A 130 0.20 19.25 11.38
CA GLU A 130 -0.94 19.82 12.13
C GLU A 130 -2.09 18.83 12.24
N GLU A 131 -2.40 18.03 11.21
CA GLU A 131 -3.38 16.93 11.28
C GLU A 131 -3.05 15.95 12.41
N ALA A 132 -1.79 15.50 12.49
CA ALA A 132 -1.31 14.59 13.52
C ALA A 132 -1.45 15.21 14.93
N LEU A 133 -1.09 16.49 15.07
CA LEU A 133 -1.15 17.19 16.35
C LEU A 133 -2.58 17.50 16.80
N GLU A 134 -3.48 17.83 15.86
CA GLU A 134 -4.90 18.05 16.13
C GLU A 134 -5.58 16.77 16.61
N TRP A 135 -5.21 15.61 16.05
CA TRP A 135 -5.67 14.31 16.52
C TRP A 135 -4.97 13.84 17.82
N GLY A 136 -3.88 14.50 18.21
CA GLY A 136 -3.11 14.17 19.41
C GLY A 136 -2.20 12.96 19.24
N ALA A 137 -1.67 12.72 18.04
CA ALA A 137 -0.64 11.72 17.81
C ALA A 137 0.62 12.02 18.62
N GLN A 138 1.19 10.99 19.25
CA GLN A 138 2.53 11.08 19.85
C GLN A 138 3.62 10.61 18.87
N LEU A 139 3.25 9.94 17.78
CA LEU A 139 4.16 9.50 16.75
C LEU A 139 3.54 9.70 15.36
N LEU A 140 4.29 10.36 14.49
CA LEU A 140 4.06 10.40 13.04
C LEU A 140 5.11 9.50 12.38
N ILE A 141 4.67 8.48 11.65
CA ILE A 141 5.51 7.63 10.80
C ILE A 141 5.30 8.10 9.37
N THR A 142 6.37 8.50 8.69
CA THR A 142 6.30 8.90 7.28
C THR A 142 7.10 7.99 6.38
N HIS A 143 6.61 7.81 5.15
CA HIS A 143 7.39 7.11 4.14
C HIS A 143 8.62 7.94 3.75
N HIS A 144 8.42 9.22 3.43
CA HIS A 144 9.51 10.09 3.01
C HIS A 144 10.28 10.71 4.18
N PRO A 145 11.63 10.75 4.11
CA PRO A 145 12.46 11.41 5.11
C PRO A 145 12.34 12.92 5.04
N LEU A 146 12.01 13.55 6.17
CA LEU A 146 12.10 15.02 6.30
C LEU A 146 13.54 15.50 6.04
N LEU A 147 14.54 14.77 6.55
CA LEU A 147 15.96 15.16 6.57
C LEU A 147 16.86 14.15 5.82
N LEU A 148 16.62 13.95 4.53
CA LEU A 148 17.43 13.04 3.69
C LEU A 148 18.94 13.38 3.64
N LYS A 149 19.31 14.65 3.82
CA LYS A 149 20.71 15.10 3.88
C LYS A 149 20.98 15.76 5.23
N GLY A 150 22.22 15.64 5.71
CA GLY A 150 22.65 16.28 6.95
C GLY A 150 22.35 17.78 6.97
N VAL A 151 21.78 18.25 8.07
CA VAL A 151 21.42 19.66 8.30
C VAL A 151 22.33 20.31 9.32
N ASN A 152 22.63 21.60 9.12
CA ASN A 152 23.42 22.41 10.04
C ASN A 152 22.55 23.40 10.86
N SER A 153 21.24 23.43 10.62
CA SER A 153 20.29 24.31 11.28
C SER A 153 18.90 23.71 11.25
N VAL A 154 18.17 23.84 12.36
CA VAL A 154 16.75 23.50 12.49
C VAL A 154 15.91 24.75 12.79
N ALA A 155 16.44 25.95 12.53
CA ALA A 155 15.73 27.19 12.80
C ALA A 155 14.36 27.21 12.08
N ALA A 156 13.32 27.64 12.81
CA ALA A 156 11.94 27.81 12.32
C ALA A 156 11.77 28.89 11.22
N THR A 157 12.87 29.37 10.64
CA THR A 157 12.88 30.25 9.46
C THR A 157 12.82 29.48 8.14
N SER A 158 12.96 28.15 8.16
CA SER A 158 12.79 27.25 7.02
C SER A 158 11.57 26.34 7.17
N GLY A 159 11.06 25.77 6.07
CA GLY A 159 9.94 24.82 6.12
C GLY A 159 10.24 23.61 7.01
N LYS A 160 11.38 22.93 6.76
CA LYS A 160 11.82 21.78 7.57
C LYS A 160 12.04 22.14 9.04
N GLY A 161 12.65 23.30 9.31
CA GLY A 161 12.84 23.77 10.68
C GLY A 161 11.52 24.04 11.40
N ARG A 162 10.51 24.61 10.73
CA ARG A 162 9.17 24.77 11.32
C ARG A 162 8.53 23.44 11.67
N ILE A 163 8.62 22.44 10.80
CA ILE A 163 8.12 21.09 11.06
C ILE A 163 8.79 20.49 12.31
N VAL A 164 10.13 20.53 12.39
CA VAL A 164 10.87 20.03 13.56
C VAL A 164 10.42 20.71 14.85
N HIS A 165 10.35 22.05 14.84
CA HIS A 165 9.88 22.80 16.00
C HIS A 165 8.46 22.41 16.39
N ARG A 166 7.57 22.30 15.41
CA ARG A 166 6.15 22.03 15.65
C ARG A 166 5.92 20.64 16.25
N LEU A 167 6.62 19.63 15.73
CA LEU A 167 6.65 18.28 16.30
C LEU A 167 7.14 18.27 17.76
N ILE A 168 8.28 18.91 18.03
CA ILE A 168 8.86 18.97 19.39
C ILE A 168 7.92 19.69 20.36
N GLU A 169 7.37 20.84 19.98
CA GLU A 169 6.46 21.64 20.81
C GLU A 169 5.11 20.96 21.02
N GLY A 170 4.68 20.15 20.04
CA GLY A 170 3.46 19.34 20.11
C GLY A 170 3.63 18.00 20.83
N GLY A 171 4.86 17.60 21.20
CA GLY A 171 5.12 16.31 21.83
C GLY A 171 4.90 15.11 20.88
N CYS A 172 5.09 15.31 19.58
CA CYS A 172 4.95 14.27 18.56
C CYS A 172 6.33 13.93 17.97
N ALA A 173 6.67 12.64 18.00
CA ALA A 173 7.86 12.10 17.37
C ALA A 173 7.66 11.95 15.84
N LEU A 174 8.76 11.89 15.10
CA LEU A 174 8.79 11.62 13.66
C LEU A 174 9.74 10.45 13.39
N LEU A 175 9.23 9.40 12.78
CA LEU A 175 9.95 8.19 12.36
C LEU A 175 9.82 8.03 10.84
N THR A 176 10.90 7.70 10.15
CA THR A 176 10.89 7.47 8.70
C THR A 176 11.04 5.99 8.36
N VAL A 177 10.17 5.49 7.48
CA VAL A 177 10.26 4.16 6.84
C VAL A 177 10.22 4.35 5.33
N HIS A 178 11.38 4.42 4.69
CA HIS A 178 11.54 4.80 3.29
C HIS A 178 11.93 3.58 2.45
N THR A 179 13.18 3.49 1.98
CA THR A 179 13.61 2.38 1.11
C THR A 179 13.63 1.01 1.79
N ASN A 180 13.71 0.96 3.13
CA ASN A 180 13.47 -0.25 3.89
C ASN A 180 12.00 -0.72 3.76
N GLY A 181 11.04 0.20 3.77
CA GLY A 181 9.63 -0.07 3.49
C GLY A 181 9.36 -0.42 2.02
N ASP A 182 10.16 0.07 1.08
CA ASP A 182 10.08 -0.34 -0.33
C ASP A 182 10.54 -1.77 -0.55
N SER A 183 11.55 -2.19 0.21
CA SER A 183 12.23 -3.48 0.05
C SER A 183 11.60 -4.62 0.83
N ALA A 184 11.03 -4.33 2.00
CA ALA A 184 10.46 -5.33 2.90
C ALA A 184 9.28 -6.09 2.28
N VAL A 185 9.03 -7.29 2.80
CA VAL A 185 7.84 -8.07 2.47
C VAL A 185 6.59 -7.36 3.00
N GLY A 186 5.56 -7.24 2.16
CA GLY A 186 4.36 -6.45 2.47
C GLY A 186 4.58 -4.93 2.37
N GLY A 187 5.73 -4.51 1.84
CA GLY A 187 6.12 -3.14 1.61
C GLY A 187 5.42 -2.48 0.41
N VAL A 188 5.93 -1.31 0.00
CA VAL A 188 5.31 -0.46 -1.04
C VAL A 188 5.03 -1.21 -2.33
N SER A 189 6.03 -1.94 -2.82
CA SER A 189 5.94 -2.62 -4.12
C SER A 189 5.10 -3.90 -4.07
N ASP A 190 5.01 -4.56 -2.91
CA ASP A 190 4.08 -5.69 -2.71
C ASP A 190 2.64 -5.20 -2.75
N VAL A 191 2.33 -4.13 -2.01
CA VAL A 191 0.97 -3.57 -2.01
C VAL A 191 0.58 -3.06 -3.40
N LEU A 192 1.50 -2.41 -4.12
CA LEU A 192 1.22 -2.02 -5.50
C LEU A 192 0.98 -3.25 -6.39
N ALA A 193 1.77 -4.32 -6.26
CA ALA A 193 1.56 -5.57 -7.00
C ALA A 193 0.19 -6.21 -6.68
N ASP A 194 -0.21 -6.23 -5.41
CA ASP A 194 -1.49 -6.75 -4.94
C ASP A 194 -2.67 -5.95 -5.49
N VAL A 195 -2.59 -4.62 -5.47
CA VAL A 195 -3.61 -3.73 -6.07
C VAL A 195 -3.76 -4.00 -7.57
N LEU A 196 -2.68 -4.37 -8.26
CA LEU A 196 -2.73 -4.77 -9.67
C LEU A 196 -3.18 -6.22 -9.87
N GLY A 197 -3.29 -7.02 -8.81
CA GLY A 197 -3.65 -8.43 -8.85
C GLY A 197 -2.55 -9.32 -9.45
N LEU A 198 -1.29 -8.95 -9.26
CA LEU A 198 -0.17 -9.75 -9.77
C LEU A 198 -0.04 -11.07 -8.97
N ALA A 199 0.14 -12.17 -9.69
CA ALA A 199 0.49 -13.46 -9.13
C ALA A 199 1.97 -13.77 -9.35
N ASP A 200 2.49 -14.76 -8.63
CA ASP A 200 3.88 -15.24 -8.71
C ASP A 200 4.90 -14.09 -8.61
N THR A 201 4.65 -13.17 -7.67
CA THR A 201 5.47 -11.97 -7.46
C THR A 201 6.81 -12.35 -6.83
N GLN A 202 7.85 -11.68 -7.31
CA GLN A 202 9.21 -11.77 -6.75
C GLN A 202 9.85 -10.37 -6.76
N PRO A 203 10.89 -10.12 -5.93
CA PRO A 203 11.65 -8.87 -5.99
C PRO A 203 12.17 -8.57 -7.39
N LEU A 204 12.01 -7.33 -7.86
CA LEU A 204 12.57 -6.90 -9.14
C LEU A 204 14.10 -6.81 -9.04
N THR A 205 14.60 -6.26 -7.93
CA THR A 205 16.01 -6.24 -7.55
C THR A 205 16.14 -6.82 -6.14
N PRO A 206 16.59 -8.08 -5.99
CA PRO A 206 16.71 -8.73 -4.68
C PRO A 206 17.67 -7.97 -3.74
N ALA A 207 17.31 -7.91 -2.46
CA ALA A 207 18.16 -7.33 -1.43
C ALA A 207 19.44 -8.15 -1.23
N VAL A 208 20.59 -7.48 -1.14
CA VAL A 208 21.90 -8.16 -1.00
C VAL A 208 22.03 -8.92 0.32
N HIS A 209 21.41 -8.39 1.38
CA HIS A 209 21.50 -8.90 2.75
C HIS A 209 20.13 -9.25 3.36
N GLY A 210 19.09 -9.35 2.54
CA GLY A 210 17.74 -9.70 2.96
C GLY A 210 17.38 -11.17 2.74
N LEU A 211 16.13 -11.50 3.05
CA LEU A 211 15.45 -12.72 2.65
C LEU A 211 15.29 -12.77 1.11
N VAL A 212 14.93 -13.93 0.58
CA VAL A 212 14.79 -14.14 -0.88
C VAL A 212 13.64 -13.30 -1.45
N GLU A 213 12.63 -13.04 -0.61
CA GLU A 213 11.42 -12.29 -0.89
C GLU A 213 11.60 -10.77 -0.73
N GLU A 214 12.77 -10.30 -0.27
CA GLU A 214 13.05 -8.90 -0.03
C GLU A 214 13.86 -8.26 -1.18
N GLY A 215 13.61 -6.97 -1.41
CA GLY A 215 14.31 -6.18 -2.41
C GLY A 215 13.43 -5.11 -3.06
N ILE A 216 14.04 -4.20 -3.81
CA ILE A 216 13.32 -3.08 -4.45
C ILE A 216 12.48 -3.57 -5.63
N GLY A 217 11.24 -3.08 -5.70
CA GLY A 217 10.30 -3.37 -6.77
C GLY A 217 9.77 -4.80 -6.76
N ARG A 218 8.74 -5.07 -7.55
CA ARG A 218 8.23 -6.43 -7.79
C ARG A 218 8.08 -6.71 -9.27
N VAL A 219 8.16 -7.96 -9.65
CA VAL A 219 7.76 -8.45 -10.97
C VAL A 219 6.89 -9.69 -10.81
N GLY A 220 5.79 -9.75 -11.56
CA GLY A 220 4.83 -10.85 -11.49
C GLY A 220 4.00 -10.95 -12.75
N LEU A 221 2.96 -11.79 -12.71
CA LEU A 221 2.07 -12.04 -13.82
C LEU A 221 0.65 -11.56 -13.51
N LEU A 222 0.04 -10.87 -14.46
CA LEU A 222 -1.40 -10.67 -14.44
C LEU A 222 -2.12 -12.02 -14.58
N PRO A 223 -3.32 -12.18 -14.00
CA PRO A 223 -4.08 -13.44 -14.07
C PRO A 223 -4.42 -13.86 -15.51
N GLY A 224 -4.46 -12.90 -16.43
CA GLY A 224 -4.63 -13.12 -17.86
C GLY A 224 -3.94 -12.02 -18.67
N VAL A 225 -3.81 -12.27 -19.98
CA VAL A 225 -3.31 -11.27 -20.92
C VAL A 225 -4.35 -10.16 -21.07
N GLU A 226 -3.94 -8.90 -20.91
CA GLU A 226 -4.80 -7.73 -21.11
C GLU A 226 -4.15 -6.69 -22.01
N LYS A 227 -4.94 -5.71 -22.48
CA LYS A 227 -4.41 -4.58 -23.24
C LYS A 227 -3.75 -3.58 -22.30
N LEU A 228 -2.65 -2.97 -22.75
CA LEU A 228 -1.96 -1.91 -22.01
C LEU A 228 -2.90 -0.77 -21.59
N GLY A 229 -3.81 -0.37 -22.47
CA GLY A 229 -4.80 0.67 -22.17
C GLY A 229 -5.80 0.29 -21.08
N ASP A 230 -6.17 -0.98 -20.99
CA ASP A 230 -7.13 -1.47 -19.99
C ASP A 230 -6.45 -1.60 -18.62
N LEU A 231 -5.20 -2.09 -18.58
CA LEU A 231 -4.34 -2.06 -17.39
C LEU A 231 -4.22 -0.63 -16.85
N ALA A 232 -3.86 0.34 -17.72
CA ALA A 232 -3.68 1.73 -17.30
C ALA A 232 -4.99 2.37 -16.78
N ALA A 233 -6.13 2.05 -17.38
CA ALA A 233 -7.43 2.53 -16.93
C ALA A 233 -7.80 1.95 -15.54
N ARG A 234 -7.52 0.65 -15.32
CA ARG A 234 -7.73 0.01 -14.03
C ARG A 234 -6.86 0.63 -12.94
N ILE A 235 -5.57 0.85 -13.22
CA ILE A 235 -4.65 1.54 -12.32
C ILE A 235 -5.18 2.94 -11.96
N PHE A 236 -5.61 3.71 -12.95
CA PHE A 236 -6.13 5.06 -12.72
C PHE A 236 -7.33 5.09 -11.77
N LEU A 237 -8.20 4.06 -11.81
CA LEU A 237 -9.38 3.98 -10.95
C LEU A 237 -9.08 3.51 -9.52
N THR A 238 -7.93 2.88 -9.28
CA THR A 238 -7.53 2.38 -7.95
C THR A 238 -6.70 3.39 -7.14
N LEU A 239 -6.09 4.37 -7.79
CA LEU A 239 -5.21 5.34 -7.14
C LEU A 239 -5.99 6.42 -6.38
N PRO A 240 -5.43 6.98 -5.29
CA PRO A 240 -6.01 8.16 -4.65
C PRO A 240 -6.06 9.33 -5.63
N ALA A 241 -7.07 10.19 -5.46
CA ALA A 241 -7.32 11.31 -6.35
C ALA A 241 -6.18 12.34 -6.29
N VAL A 242 -5.43 12.46 -7.38
CA VAL A 242 -4.34 13.43 -7.59
C VAL A 242 -4.63 14.26 -8.83
N ALA A 243 -4.00 15.42 -8.96
CA ALA A 243 -4.16 16.24 -10.16
C ALA A 243 -3.57 15.58 -11.41
N GLY A 244 -2.44 14.86 -11.23
CA GLY A 244 -1.78 14.11 -12.28
C GLY A 244 -2.61 12.89 -12.70
N GLY A 245 -2.85 12.73 -14.00
CA GLY A 245 -3.36 11.47 -14.54
C GLY A 245 -2.24 10.42 -14.69
N VAL A 246 -2.61 9.24 -15.18
CA VAL A 246 -1.64 8.20 -15.55
C VAL A 246 -1.06 8.50 -16.95
N ARG A 247 0.27 8.53 -17.07
CA ARG A 247 0.95 8.68 -18.37
C ARG A 247 1.39 7.30 -18.88
N VAL A 248 1.12 7.01 -20.14
CA VAL A 248 1.44 5.71 -20.74
C VAL A 248 2.37 5.89 -21.95
N SER A 249 3.40 5.06 -22.04
CA SER A 249 4.31 4.98 -23.17
C SER A 249 4.26 3.62 -23.85
N GLY A 250 3.44 3.51 -24.89
CA GLY A 250 3.23 2.25 -25.61
C GLY A 250 2.05 2.33 -26.57
N ASP A 251 1.86 1.26 -27.32
CA ASP A 251 0.62 1.06 -28.08
C ASP A 251 -0.50 0.67 -27.10
N ARG A 252 -1.62 1.39 -27.13
CA ARG A 252 -2.77 1.16 -26.25
C ARG A 252 -3.32 -0.25 -26.39
N ASP A 253 -3.27 -0.81 -27.60
CA ASP A 253 -3.80 -2.14 -27.92
C ASP A 253 -2.77 -3.27 -27.75
N ALA A 254 -1.55 -2.96 -27.31
CA ALA A 254 -0.54 -3.97 -27.04
C ALA A 254 -0.96 -4.90 -25.91
N LEU A 255 -0.62 -6.19 -26.06
CA LEU A 255 -0.90 -7.22 -25.08
C LEU A 255 0.23 -7.33 -24.05
N VAL A 256 -0.15 -7.30 -22.77
CA VAL A 256 0.75 -7.39 -21.63
C VAL A 256 0.26 -8.45 -20.64
N GLN A 257 1.20 -9.09 -19.95
CA GLN A 257 0.92 -10.02 -18.87
C GLN A 257 1.98 -9.94 -17.77
N LYS A 258 3.27 -9.89 -18.13
CA LYS A 258 4.35 -9.77 -17.14
C LYS A 258 4.57 -8.31 -16.78
N VAL A 259 4.33 -7.96 -15.53
CA VAL A 259 4.35 -6.57 -15.05
C VAL A 259 5.46 -6.42 -14.02
N ALA A 260 6.33 -5.44 -14.23
CA ALA A 260 7.21 -4.94 -13.19
C ALA A 260 6.58 -3.70 -12.54
N VAL A 261 6.69 -3.56 -11.23
CA VAL A 261 6.20 -2.42 -10.46
C VAL A 261 7.29 -1.89 -9.52
N CYS A 262 7.30 -0.59 -9.29
CA CYS A 262 8.08 0.08 -8.24
C CYS A 262 7.31 1.32 -7.82
N GLY A 263 6.85 1.38 -6.56
CA GLY A 263 6.34 2.61 -5.97
C GLY A 263 7.40 3.71 -6.04
N GLY A 264 6.97 4.96 -6.13
CA GLY A 264 7.89 6.09 -6.19
C GLY A 264 8.75 6.14 -7.44
N ALA A 265 9.92 6.74 -7.31
CA ALA A 265 10.83 7.02 -8.42
C ALA A 265 11.66 5.77 -8.83
N GLY A 266 11.20 5.05 -9.85
CA GLY A 266 11.84 3.82 -10.31
C GLY A 266 12.71 3.95 -11.57
N ASP A 267 13.15 5.16 -11.95
CA ASP A 267 13.83 5.42 -13.22
C ASP A 267 15.26 4.84 -13.34
N SER A 268 15.83 4.37 -12.24
CA SER A 268 17.13 3.68 -12.18
C SER A 268 17.01 2.18 -12.48
N LEU A 269 15.81 1.61 -12.45
CA LEU A 269 15.60 0.15 -12.46
C LEU A 269 15.42 -0.46 -13.86
N PHE A 270 15.57 0.31 -14.93
CA PHE A 270 15.35 -0.17 -16.30
C PHE A 270 16.21 -1.36 -16.72
N GLU A 271 17.40 -1.55 -16.14
CA GLU A 271 18.20 -2.75 -16.38
C GLU A 271 17.55 -3.99 -15.76
N ALA A 272 17.12 -3.92 -14.49
CA ALA A 272 16.44 -5.02 -13.80
C ALA A 272 15.10 -5.37 -14.46
N VAL A 273 14.33 -4.36 -14.90
CA VAL A 273 13.08 -4.56 -15.66
C VAL A 273 13.32 -5.38 -16.92
N ARG A 274 14.38 -5.05 -17.68
CA ARG A 274 14.74 -5.78 -18.90
C ARG A 274 15.28 -7.16 -18.60
N ALA A 275 16.10 -7.32 -17.56
CA ALA A 275 16.63 -8.62 -17.15
C ALA A 275 15.52 -9.59 -16.71
N ASN A 276 14.38 -9.05 -16.27
CA ASN A 276 13.19 -9.83 -15.92
C ASN A 276 12.18 -9.96 -17.07
N ASP A 277 12.49 -9.54 -18.30
CA ASP A 277 11.60 -9.65 -19.47
C ASP A 277 10.18 -9.11 -19.23
N ALA A 278 10.03 -8.02 -18.46
CA ALA A 278 8.72 -7.44 -18.18
C ALA A 278 8.10 -6.81 -19.44
N ASP A 279 6.82 -7.06 -19.67
CA ASP A 279 6.07 -6.47 -20.79
C ASP A 279 5.81 -4.98 -20.56
N VAL A 280 5.57 -4.60 -19.31
CA VAL A 280 5.26 -3.24 -18.89
C VAL A 280 5.89 -2.97 -17.53
N TYR A 281 6.37 -1.75 -17.35
CA TYR A 281 6.89 -1.23 -16.09
C TYR A 281 6.00 -0.11 -15.56
N VAL A 282 5.47 -0.29 -14.34
CA VAL A 282 4.62 0.66 -13.64
C VAL A 282 5.42 1.30 -12.51
N THR A 283 5.62 2.62 -12.58
CA THR A 283 6.37 3.36 -11.55
C THR A 283 5.96 4.84 -11.57
N ALA A 284 6.66 5.72 -10.87
CA ALA A 284 6.48 7.16 -10.93
C ALA A 284 7.77 7.90 -11.28
N ASP A 285 7.66 9.22 -11.45
CA ASP A 285 8.76 10.16 -11.68
C ASP A 285 9.69 9.81 -12.85
N LEU A 286 9.13 9.20 -13.91
CA LEU A 286 9.91 8.91 -15.11
C LEU A 286 10.35 10.20 -15.82
N ARG A 287 11.66 10.47 -15.76
CA ARG A 287 12.29 11.57 -16.50
C ARG A 287 12.32 11.28 -18.00
N HIS A 288 12.31 12.35 -18.79
CA HIS A 288 12.24 12.27 -20.26
C HIS A 288 13.32 11.40 -20.90
N HIS A 289 14.60 11.60 -20.55
CA HIS A 289 15.70 10.87 -21.18
C HIS A 289 15.70 9.37 -20.82
N PRO A 290 15.64 8.97 -19.53
CA PRO A 290 15.52 7.54 -19.18
C PRO A 290 14.33 6.86 -19.85
N ALA A 291 13.15 7.49 -19.83
CA ALA A 291 11.97 6.93 -20.49
C ALA A 291 12.14 6.82 -22.02
N SER A 292 12.75 7.84 -22.66
CA SER A 292 13.04 7.81 -24.10
C SER A 292 14.06 6.72 -24.44
N GLU A 293 15.12 6.57 -23.65
CA GLU A 293 16.15 5.55 -23.85
C GLU A 293 15.57 4.15 -23.67
N ALA A 294 14.74 3.94 -22.64
CA ALA A 294 14.01 2.70 -22.44
C ALA A 294 13.14 2.35 -23.66
N ARG A 295 12.55 3.35 -24.33
CA ARG A 295 11.75 3.15 -25.55
C ARG A 295 12.57 2.81 -26.79
N GLU A 296 13.74 3.41 -26.95
CA GLU A 296 14.64 3.16 -28.09
C GLU A 296 15.41 1.85 -27.94
N ALA A 297 15.68 1.42 -26.70
CA ALA A 297 16.37 0.16 -26.40
C ALA A 297 15.50 -1.09 -26.61
N ARG A 298 14.22 -0.92 -27.01
CA ARG A 298 13.27 -2.03 -27.18
C ARG A 298 13.61 -2.84 -28.41
N THR A 299 13.93 -4.11 -28.21
CA THR A 299 14.21 -5.07 -29.30
C THR A 299 12.93 -5.69 -29.87
N ASP A 300 11.88 -5.81 -29.06
CA ASP A 300 10.57 -6.41 -29.40
C ASP A 300 9.38 -5.48 -29.10
N GLY A 301 9.65 -4.25 -28.66
CA GLY A 301 8.62 -3.28 -28.26
C GLY A 301 8.34 -3.19 -26.76
N ARG A 302 9.08 -3.92 -25.91
CA ARG A 302 8.93 -3.94 -24.44
C ARG A 302 10.21 -3.48 -23.71
N PRO A 303 10.11 -2.99 -22.45
CA PRO A 303 8.87 -2.78 -21.71
C PRO A 303 8.08 -1.55 -22.21
N TYR A 304 6.76 -1.61 -22.11
CA TYR A 304 5.91 -0.41 -22.08
C TYR A 304 6.05 0.30 -20.73
N LEU A 305 5.69 1.57 -20.66
CA LEU A 305 5.80 2.34 -19.42
C LEU A 305 4.43 2.84 -18.99
N ILE A 306 4.13 2.73 -17.71
CA ILE A 306 3.03 3.40 -17.04
C ILE A 306 3.64 4.20 -15.90
N ASP A 307 3.37 5.51 -15.93
CA ASP A 307 3.98 6.49 -15.06
C ASP A 307 2.89 7.19 -14.24
N LEU A 308 2.93 6.95 -12.94
CA LEU A 308 1.93 7.32 -11.94
C LEU A 308 2.33 8.61 -11.23
N SER A 309 1.43 9.11 -10.38
CA SER A 309 1.84 10.02 -9.31
C SER A 309 2.70 9.27 -8.29
N HIS A 310 3.79 9.91 -7.87
CA HIS A 310 4.69 9.40 -6.84
C HIS A 310 3.93 9.16 -5.54
N PHE A 311 3.29 10.21 -5.00
CA PHE A 311 2.42 10.14 -3.83
C PHE A 311 1.36 9.05 -3.97
N ALA A 312 0.66 9.00 -5.10
CA ALA A 312 -0.45 8.07 -5.27
C ALA A 312 0.02 6.60 -5.25
N SER A 313 1.19 6.32 -5.82
CA SER A 313 1.76 4.96 -5.84
C SER A 313 2.22 4.49 -4.45
N GLU A 314 2.59 5.42 -3.56
CA GLU A 314 3.12 5.14 -2.23
C GLU A 314 2.11 5.39 -1.10
N TRP A 315 0.98 6.03 -1.36
CA TRP A 315 -0.03 6.16 -0.32
C TRP A 315 -0.71 4.80 -0.03
N LEU A 316 -0.81 3.94 -1.07
CA LEU A 316 -1.51 2.66 -1.03
C LEU A 316 -1.00 1.70 0.06
N TRP A 317 0.29 1.75 0.42
CA TRP A 317 0.85 0.81 1.41
C TRP A 317 0.63 1.26 2.87
N LEU A 318 0.22 2.50 3.12
CA LEU A 318 0.08 3.00 4.48
C LEU A 318 -1.01 2.28 5.30
N PRO A 319 -2.21 1.97 4.75
CA PRO A 319 -3.21 1.18 5.49
C PRO A 319 -2.74 -0.23 5.89
N PRO A 320 -2.20 -1.08 4.99
CA PRO A 320 -1.69 -2.38 5.41
C PRO A 320 -0.45 -2.26 6.32
N ALA A 321 0.41 -1.25 6.15
CA ALA A 321 1.53 -1.00 7.04
C ALA A 321 1.09 -0.65 8.48
N ALA A 322 0.10 0.21 8.63
CA ALA A 322 -0.48 0.54 9.93
C ALA A 322 -1.09 -0.70 10.60
N LYS A 323 -1.79 -1.55 9.83
CA LYS A 323 -2.33 -2.82 10.34
C LYS A 323 -1.22 -3.78 10.77
N ALA A 324 -0.17 -3.93 9.98
CA ALA A 324 0.97 -4.78 10.29
C ALA A 324 1.66 -4.34 11.60
N LEU A 325 1.90 -3.03 11.76
CA LEU A 325 2.47 -2.48 12.99
C LEU A 325 1.56 -2.71 14.20
N GLY A 326 0.25 -2.49 14.04
CA GLY A 326 -0.72 -2.77 15.09
C GLY A 326 -0.70 -4.24 15.56
N ASN A 327 -0.62 -5.18 14.63
CA ASN A 327 -0.52 -6.61 14.94
C ASN A 327 0.78 -6.94 15.70
N VAL A 328 1.93 -6.45 15.23
CA VAL A 328 3.21 -6.69 15.91
C VAL A 328 3.24 -6.08 17.31
N LEU A 329 2.67 -4.88 17.49
CA LEU A 329 2.54 -4.29 18.82
C LEU A 329 1.65 -5.14 19.75
N ALA A 330 0.51 -5.63 19.25
CA ALA A 330 -0.39 -6.49 20.02
C ALA A 330 0.29 -7.82 20.40
N ASP A 331 1.02 -8.45 19.48
CA ASP A 331 1.81 -9.66 19.73
C ASP A 331 2.92 -9.43 20.79
N GLN A 332 3.37 -8.18 20.94
CA GLN A 332 4.33 -7.74 21.96
C GLN A 332 3.66 -7.27 23.27
N GLY A 333 2.34 -7.38 23.39
CA GLY A 333 1.59 -7.00 24.60
C GLY A 333 1.23 -5.51 24.68
N PHE A 334 1.27 -4.78 23.57
CA PHE A 334 1.03 -3.34 23.51
C PHE A 334 -0.17 -2.95 22.65
N GLU A 335 -0.81 -1.84 22.98
CA GLU A 335 -1.87 -1.23 22.18
C GLU A 335 -1.61 0.25 21.90
N ALA A 336 -1.82 0.66 20.65
CA ALA A 336 -1.88 2.07 20.24
C ALA A 336 -2.98 2.26 19.19
N GLU A 337 -3.66 3.40 19.22
CA GLU A 337 -4.61 3.78 18.17
C GLU A 337 -3.83 4.20 16.92
N LEU A 338 -4.11 3.58 15.77
CA LEU A 338 -3.43 3.86 14.50
C LEU A 338 -4.35 4.59 13.52
N ARG A 339 -3.80 5.54 12.77
CA ARG A 339 -4.50 6.28 11.72
C ARG A 339 -3.61 6.50 10.50
N VAL A 340 -4.20 6.45 9.32
CA VAL A 340 -3.53 6.87 8.07
C VAL A 340 -4.06 8.25 7.68
N SER A 341 -3.16 9.19 7.44
CA SER A 341 -3.49 10.52 6.93
C SER A 341 -4.17 10.42 5.56
N GLN A 342 -5.27 11.14 5.41
CA GLN A 342 -5.98 11.30 4.12
C GLN A 342 -5.54 12.57 3.38
N THR A 343 -4.61 13.33 3.96
CA THR A 343 -4.07 14.56 3.37
C THR A 343 -3.31 14.20 2.09
N ASN A 344 -3.77 14.72 0.95
CA ASN A 344 -3.07 14.56 -0.31
C ASN A 344 -1.82 15.47 -0.30
N THR A 345 -0.64 14.85 -0.30
CA THR A 345 0.65 15.58 -0.33
C THR A 345 1.32 15.58 -1.69
N ASP A 346 0.61 15.16 -2.75
CA ASP A 346 1.04 15.36 -4.13
C ASP A 346 1.26 16.87 -4.38
N PRO A 347 2.45 17.28 -4.87
CA PRO A 347 2.77 18.69 -5.02
C PRO A 347 2.07 19.37 -6.21
N TRP A 348 1.28 18.63 -7.01
CA TRP A 348 0.61 19.13 -8.20
C TRP A 348 -0.90 19.31 -7.96
N ASP A 349 -1.39 20.54 -8.12
CA ASP A 349 -2.81 20.87 -7.90
C ASP A 349 -3.70 20.71 -9.16
N PHE A 350 -3.12 20.92 -10.36
CA PHE A 350 -3.85 20.83 -11.63
C PHE A 350 -2.92 20.50 -12.79
N ILE A 351 -3.45 19.82 -13.80
CA ILE A 351 -2.79 19.62 -15.10
C ILE A 351 -3.50 20.40 -16.18
N LEU A 352 -2.73 21.01 -17.10
CA LEU A 352 -3.25 21.59 -18.33
C LEU A 352 -2.81 20.70 -19.49
N THR A 353 -3.74 19.90 -20.02
CA THR A 353 -3.52 19.13 -21.24
C THR A 353 -4.01 19.96 -22.43
N PRO A 354 -3.17 20.30 -23.41
CA PRO A 354 -3.65 20.80 -24.69
C PRO A 354 -4.61 19.76 -25.29
N GLY A 355 -5.85 20.14 -25.56
CA GLY A 355 -6.88 19.26 -26.12
C GLY A 355 -7.14 19.59 -27.60
N ASN A 356 -6.68 18.69 -28.48
CA ASN A 356 -6.69 18.72 -29.96
C ASN A 356 -6.08 19.96 -30.62
#